data_AF-A0A922MDX5-F1
#
_entry.id   AF-A0A922MDX5-F1
#
_cell.length_a   1.000
_cell.length_b   1.000
_cell.length_c   1.000
_cell.angle_alpha   90.00
_cell.angle_beta   90.00
_cell.angle_gamma   90.00
#
_symmetry.space_group_name_H-M   'P 1'
#
loop_
_entity.id
_entity.type
_entity.pdbx_description
1 polymer ?
#
loop_
_entity_poly.entity_id
_entity_poly.type
_entity_poly.pdbx_seq_one_letter_code
_entity_poly.pdbx_strand_id
1 'polypeptide(L)'
;MNTSTPNFGGVTKELRPNENDLGLPNNQLSVVPTEALTRLWNLDRLDLSNNKIHTLDSNSFKGVKNLTYLDLSDNQLTDILEGAFVPLVKLSVLRLRGNLLKVATLVTLKVN
;
A
#
# COMPACT_ATOMS: atom_id res chain seq x y z
N MET A 1 -11.86 -16.60 -18.28
CA MET A 1 -11.40 -15.46 -17.45
C MET A 1 -10.98 -16.04 -16.12
N ASN A 2 -9.73 -15.87 -15.70
CA ASN A 2 -9.19 -16.53 -14.51
C ASN A 2 -9.77 -15.85 -13.25
N THR A 3 -10.84 -16.43 -12.68
CA THR A 3 -11.68 -15.93 -11.58
C THR A 3 -11.03 -16.07 -10.20
N SER A 4 -9.71 -16.12 -10.12
CA SER A 4 -9.00 -16.16 -8.85
C SER A 4 -9.11 -14.79 -8.17
N THR A 5 -9.94 -14.73 -7.13
CA THR A 5 -10.01 -13.62 -6.17
C THR A 5 -8.60 -13.26 -5.72
N PRO A 6 -8.17 -11.99 -5.79
CA PRO A 6 -6.84 -11.60 -5.33
C PRO A 6 -6.66 -11.95 -3.85
N ASN A 7 -5.57 -12.63 -3.52
CA ASN A 7 -5.25 -13.02 -2.16
C ASN A 7 -4.52 -11.86 -1.46
N PHE A 8 -5.21 -11.18 -0.54
CA PHE A 8 -4.64 -10.12 0.28
C PHE A 8 -4.07 -10.69 1.58
N GLY A 9 -3.12 -11.63 1.50
CA GLY A 9 -2.47 -12.20 2.68
C GLY A 9 -3.44 -12.89 3.66
N GLY A 10 -4.44 -13.61 3.13
CA GLY A 10 -5.48 -14.28 3.93
C GLY A 10 -6.70 -13.41 4.23
N VAL A 11 -6.70 -12.13 3.86
CA VAL A 11 -7.89 -11.29 3.91
C VAL A 11 -8.79 -11.62 2.72
N THR A 12 -10.00 -12.12 3.00
CA THR A 12 -11.03 -12.33 1.98
C THR A 12 -11.79 -11.01 1.79
N LYS A 13 -11.52 -10.33 0.68
CA LYS A 13 -12.30 -9.19 0.23
C LYS A 13 -12.83 -9.47 -1.17
N GLU A 14 -14.15 -9.41 -1.32
CA GLU A 14 -14.78 -9.39 -2.63
C GLU A 14 -14.48 -8.05 -3.31
N LEU A 15 -13.86 -8.11 -4.47
CA LEU A 15 -13.62 -6.93 -5.29
C LEU A 15 -14.82 -6.72 -6.20
N ARG A 16 -15.34 -5.49 -6.19
CA ARG A 16 -16.37 -5.12 -7.16
C ARG A 16 -15.73 -4.83 -8.51
N PRO A 17 -16.38 -5.20 -9.63
CA PRO A 17 -15.97 -4.73 -10.95
C PRO A 17 -15.91 -3.20 -10.94
N ASN A 18 -14.75 -2.63 -11.28
CA ASN A 18 -14.46 -1.17 -11.30
C ASN A 18 -14.31 -0.50 -9.92
N GLU A 19 -13.94 -1.25 -8.88
CA GLU A 19 -13.56 -0.65 -7.59
C GLU A 19 -12.21 0.08 -7.72
N ASN A 20 -12.24 1.41 -7.74
CA ASN A 20 -11.05 2.25 -7.70
C ASN A 20 -10.55 2.48 -6.26
N ASP A 21 -11.33 2.09 -5.26
CA ASP A 21 -11.07 2.35 -3.85
C ASP A 21 -10.96 1.04 -3.08
N LEU A 22 -9.76 0.67 -2.65
CA LEU A 22 -9.52 -0.56 -1.91
C LEU A 22 -9.23 -0.25 -0.43
N GLY A 23 -10.22 -0.49 0.41
CA GLY A 23 -10.03 -0.57 1.87
C GLY A 23 -9.68 -1.98 2.34
N LEU A 24 -8.55 -2.11 3.04
CA LEU A 24 -8.16 -3.26 3.86
C LEU A 24 -7.77 -2.86 5.30
N PRO A 25 -8.44 -1.89 5.96
CA PRO A 25 -8.05 -1.47 7.29
C PRO A 25 -8.35 -2.53 8.35
N ASN A 26 -7.66 -2.47 9.50
CA ASN A 26 -7.90 -3.33 10.66
C ASN A 26 -7.69 -4.83 10.37
N ASN A 27 -6.69 -5.15 9.56
CA ASN A 27 -6.29 -6.53 9.29
C ASN A 27 -4.93 -6.85 9.95
N GLN A 28 -4.36 -8.00 9.61
CA GLN A 28 -3.08 -8.47 10.15
C GLN A 28 -1.99 -8.54 9.09
N LEU A 29 -2.08 -7.70 8.05
CA LEU A 29 -1.11 -7.70 6.95
C LEU A 29 0.27 -7.33 7.48
N SER A 30 1.23 -8.24 7.35
CA SER A 30 2.62 -8.01 7.72
C SER A 30 3.43 -7.31 6.63
N VAL A 31 2.93 -7.38 5.39
CA VAL A 31 3.49 -6.82 4.16
C VAL A 31 2.37 -6.30 3.27
N VAL A 32 2.70 -5.40 2.34
CA VAL A 32 1.76 -4.99 1.30
C VAL A 32 1.45 -6.21 0.40
N PRO A 33 0.17 -6.49 0.08
CA PRO A 33 -0.21 -7.62 -0.77
C PRO A 33 0.05 -7.30 -2.26
N THR A 34 1.31 -7.08 -2.62
CA THR A 34 1.76 -6.59 -3.93
C THR A 34 1.16 -7.38 -5.09
N GLU A 35 1.22 -8.71 -5.05
CA GLU A 35 0.70 -9.56 -6.14
C GLU A 35 -0.77 -9.30 -6.42
N ALA A 36 -1.59 -9.15 -5.37
CA ALA A 36 -3.00 -8.83 -5.49
C ALA A 36 -3.20 -7.42 -6.09
N LEU A 37 -2.40 -6.44 -5.65
CA LEU A 37 -2.46 -5.06 -6.12
C LEU A 37 -2.03 -4.91 -7.59
N THR A 38 -1.15 -5.77 -8.13
CA THR A 38 -0.71 -5.69 -9.53
C THR A 38 -1.85 -5.80 -10.54
N ARG A 39 -2.98 -6.41 -10.14
CA ARG A 39 -4.17 -6.58 -10.98
C ARG A 39 -5.12 -5.38 -10.91
N LEU A 40 -4.90 -4.44 -10.00
CA LEU A 40 -5.75 -3.28 -9.73
C LEU A 40 -5.16 -2.00 -10.33
N TRP A 41 -4.91 -2.02 -11.62
CA TRP A 41 -4.24 -0.93 -12.34
C TRP A 41 -5.01 0.40 -12.35
N ASN A 42 -6.33 0.36 -12.09
CA ASN A 42 -7.19 1.55 -11.96
C ASN A 42 -7.36 2.05 -10.53
N LEU A 43 -6.67 1.45 -9.56
CA LEU A 43 -6.81 1.83 -8.16
C LEU A 43 -6.38 3.29 -7.94
N ASP A 44 -7.27 4.08 -7.37
CA ASP A 44 -7.13 5.49 -7.04
C ASP A 44 -6.84 5.68 -5.54
N ARG A 45 -7.55 4.94 -4.68
CA ARG A 45 -7.42 5.04 -3.22
C ARG A 45 -7.12 3.69 -2.60
N LEU A 46 -6.11 3.66 -1.73
CA LEU A 46 -5.72 2.46 -0.99
C LEU A 46 -5.61 2.78 0.50
N ASP A 47 -6.39 2.07 1.30
CA ASP A 47 -6.33 2.15 2.76
C ASP A 47 -5.82 0.82 3.33
N LEU A 48 -4.61 0.87 3.88
CA LEU A 48 -3.92 -0.21 4.59
C LEU A 48 -3.74 0.14 6.07
N SER A 49 -4.50 1.10 6.60
CA SER A 49 -4.35 1.56 7.98
C SER A 49 -4.66 0.47 9.01
N ASN A 50 -4.12 0.59 10.22
CA ASN A 50 -4.33 -0.37 11.31
C ASN A 50 -4.00 -1.82 10.88
N ASN A 51 -2.83 -2.01 10.28
CA ASN A 51 -2.28 -3.32 9.95
C ASN A 51 -0.95 -3.53 10.70
N LYS A 52 -0.18 -4.54 10.30
CA LYS A 52 1.12 -4.87 10.89
C LYS A 52 2.23 -4.71 9.84
N ILE A 53 2.14 -3.75 8.92
CA ILE A 53 3.16 -3.61 7.86
C ILE A 53 4.42 -3.00 8.47
N HIS A 54 5.58 -3.62 8.27
CA HIS A 54 6.84 -3.23 8.94
C HIS A 54 7.85 -2.55 8.01
N THR A 55 7.85 -2.89 6.72
CA THR A 55 8.80 -2.40 5.74
C THR A 55 8.12 -2.11 4.41
N LEU A 56 8.65 -1.14 3.68
CA LEU A 56 8.27 -0.85 2.30
C LEU A 56 9.50 -0.82 1.41
N ASP A 57 9.36 -1.34 0.20
CA ASP A 57 10.40 -1.41 -0.82
C ASP A 57 9.86 -1.00 -2.20
N SER A 58 10.74 -0.94 -3.19
CA SER A 58 10.41 -0.55 -4.57
C SER A 58 9.38 -1.45 -5.26
N ASN A 59 9.10 -2.64 -4.71
CA ASN A 59 8.07 -3.54 -5.21
C ASN A 59 6.73 -3.40 -4.49
N SER A 60 6.68 -2.82 -3.29
CA SER A 60 5.50 -2.80 -2.41
C SER A 60 4.24 -2.26 -3.10
N PHE A 61 4.37 -1.25 -3.97
CA PHE A 61 3.25 -0.67 -4.72
C PHE A 61 3.38 -0.85 -6.23
N LYS A 62 4.09 -1.89 -6.66
CA LYS A 62 4.23 -2.22 -8.07
C LYS A 62 2.85 -2.56 -8.67
N GLY A 63 2.42 -1.76 -9.63
CA GLY A 63 1.19 -1.99 -10.42
C GLY A 63 0.04 -1.03 -10.14
N VAL A 64 0.05 -0.31 -9.02
CA VAL A 64 -0.97 0.71 -8.67
C VAL A 64 -0.51 2.12 -9.03
N LYS A 65 -0.09 2.32 -10.29
CA LYS A 65 0.51 3.59 -10.76
C LYS A 65 -0.46 4.79 -10.77
N ASN A 66 -1.76 4.51 -10.74
CA ASN A 66 -2.80 5.54 -10.74
C ASN A 66 -3.20 6.02 -9.34
N LEU A 67 -2.59 5.46 -8.28
CA LEU A 67 -2.95 5.77 -6.91
C LEU A 67 -2.70 7.25 -6.58
N THR A 68 -3.75 7.94 -6.12
CA THR A 68 -3.69 9.34 -5.68
C THR A 68 -3.71 9.46 -4.16
N TYR A 69 -4.19 8.43 -3.47
CA TYR A 69 -4.33 8.40 -2.02
C TYR A 69 -3.84 7.07 -1.44
N LEU A 70 -2.93 7.15 -0.46
CA LEU A 70 -2.42 6.00 0.29
C LEU A 70 -2.46 6.27 1.80
N ASP A 71 -3.19 5.43 2.52
CA ASP A 71 -3.19 5.40 3.99
C ASP A 71 -2.43 4.18 4.52
N LEU A 72 -1.33 4.44 5.22
CA LEU A 72 -0.52 3.47 5.94
C LEU A 72 -0.48 3.79 7.44
N SER A 73 -1.44 4.59 7.93
CA SER A 73 -1.46 5.00 9.33
C SER A 73 -1.60 3.81 10.26
N ASP A 74 -1.05 3.93 11.47
CA ASP A 74 -1.19 2.94 12.53
C ASP A 74 -0.73 1.54 12.07
N ASN A 75 0.42 1.51 11.40
CA ASN A 75 1.16 0.29 11.06
C ASN A 75 2.44 0.20 11.92
N GLN A 76 3.33 -0.74 11.59
CA GLN A 76 4.57 -0.97 12.32
C GLN A 76 5.80 -0.58 11.49
N LEU A 77 5.66 0.38 10.57
CA LEU A 77 6.72 0.75 9.64
C LEU A 77 7.92 1.29 10.41
N THR A 78 9.04 0.58 10.37
CA THR A 78 10.32 1.04 10.91
C THR A 78 11.19 1.65 9.81
N ASP A 79 11.07 1.12 8.59
CA ASP A 79 11.94 1.45 7.47
C ASP A 79 11.14 1.52 6.15
N ILE A 80 11.44 2.56 5.36
CA ILE A 80 10.94 2.76 4.00
C ILE A 80 12.19 2.81 3.13
N LEU A 81 12.41 1.76 2.33
CA LEU A 81 13.59 1.65 1.48
C LEU A 81 13.50 2.63 0.31
N GLU A 82 14.67 3.00 -0.22
CA GLU A 82 14.76 3.88 -1.38
C GLU A 82 13.93 3.34 -2.54
N GLY A 83 13.13 4.21 -3.15
CA GLY A 83 12.29 3.86 -4.28
C GLY A 83 10.93 3.27 -3.94
N ALA A 84 10.57 3.09 -2.66
CA ALA A 84 9.28 2.51 -2.27
C ALA A 84 8.06 3.22 -2.87
N PHE A 85 8.15 4.54 -3.06
CA PHE A 85 7.06 5.35 -3.63
C PHE A 85 7.29 5.80 -5.08
N VAL A 86 8.41 5.41 -5.71
CA VAL A 86 8.70 5.75 -7.12
C VAL A 86 7.57 5.33 -8.08
N PRO A 87 6.94 4.14 -7.93
CA PRO A 87 5.83 3.75 -8.80
C PRO A 87 4.59 4.65 -8.69
N LEU A 88 4.42 5.38 -7.58
CA LEU A 88 3.23 6.16 -7.26
C LEU A 88 3.33 7.59 -7.81
N VAL A 89 3.42 7.69 -9.13
CA VAL A 89 3.67 8.97 -9.85
C VAL A 89 2.51 9.97 -9.76
N LYS A 90 1.33 9.54 -9.33
CA LYS A 90 0.14 10.40 -9.15
C LYS A 90 -0.22 10.64 -7.67
N LEU A 91 0.61 10.17 -6.74
CA LEU A 91 0.27 10.23 -5.32
C LEU A 91 0.19 11.69 -4.85
N SER A 92 -0.94 12.04 -4.26
CA SER A 92 -1.20 13.39 -3.74
C SER A 92 -1.34 13.41 -2.22
N VAL A 93 -1.75 12.27 -1.64
CA VAL A 93 -1.95 12.12 -0.20
C VAL A 93 -1.27 10.85 0.27
N LEU A 94 -0.32 11.02 1.19
CA LEU A 94 0.35 9.93 1.89
C LEU A 94 0.17 10.12 3.41
N ARG A 95 -0.42 9.12 4.07
CA ARG A 95 -0.56 9.12 5.53
C ARG A 95 0.30 8.04 6.15
N LEU A 96 1.20 8.45 7.05
CA LEU A 96 2.16 7.60 7.74
C LEU A 96 2.09 7.75 9.27
N ARG A 97 1.05 8.42 9.79
CA ARG A 97 0.89 8.66 11.24
C ARG A 97 0.88 7.33 12.00
N GLY A 98 1.39 7.31 13.23
CA GLY A 98 1.27 6.13 14.09
C GLY A 98 2.16 4.95 13.67
N ASN A 99 3.21 5.21 12.90
CA ASN A 99 4.26 4.24 12.58
C ASN A 99 5.48 4.42 13.50
N LEU A 100 6.48 3.55 13.34
CA LEU A 100 7.71 3.49 14.13
C LEU A 100 8.92 4.02 13.34
N LEU A 101 8.67 4.97 12.43
CA LEU A 101 9.68 5.47 11.50
C LEU A 101 10.82 6.15 12.24
N LYS A 102 12.04 5.71 11.94
CA LYS A 102 13.25 6.36 12.47
C LYS A 102 13.48 7.67 11.74
N VAL A 103 14.12 8.63 12.43
CA VAL A 103 14.51 9.92 11.83
C VAL A 103 15.36 9.72 10.57
N ALA A 104 16.25 8.72 10.57
CA ALA A 104 17.09 8.38 9.42
C ALA A 104 16.28 7.99 8.16
N THR A 105 15.10 7.39 8.34
CA THR A 105 14.19 7.03 7.23
C THR A 105 13.47 8.27 6.68
N LEU A 106 13.18 9.25 7.52
CA LEU A 106 12.49 10.48 7.10
C LEU A 106 13.40 11.37 6.23
N VAL A 107 14.71 11.39 6.48
CA VAL A 107 15.66 12.22 5.72
C VAL A 107 15.96 11.67 4.33
N THR A 108 15.75 10.37 4.09
CA THR A 108 15.92 9.72 2.78
C THR A 108 14.61 9.61 2.02
N LEU A 109 13.49 9.95 2.63
CA LEU A 109 12.17 9.83 2.04
C LEU A 109 12.00 10.82 0.88
N LYS A 110 12.06 10.30 -0.34
CA LYS A 110 11.65 11.02 -1.55
C LYS A 110 10.23 10.59 -1.91
N VAL A 111 9.30 11.52 -1.75
CA VAL A 111 7.97 11.43 -2.36
C VAL A 111 8.05 12.27 -3.63
N ASN A 112 7.54 11.74 -4.76
CA ASN A 112 7.64 12.37 -6.07
C ASN A 112 7.13 13.82 -6.08
#